data_AF-A0A424Z0H1-F1
#
_entry.id   AF-A0A424Z0H1-F1
#
_cell.length_a   1.000
_cell.length_b   1.000
_cell.length_c   1.000
_cell.angle_alpha   90.00
_cell.angle_beta   90.00
_cell.angle_gamma   90.00
#
_symmetry.space_group_name_H-M   'P 1'
#
loop_
_entity.id
_entity.type
_entity.pdbx_description
1 polymer ?
#
loop_
_entity_poly.entity_id
_entity_poly.type
_entity_poly.pdbx_seq_one_letter_code
_entity_poly.pdbx_strand_id
1 'polypeptide(L)'
;MQERIDELEARYKYFLLKKYLKYLFFVILFFIIGLSFFVFLQKYKQQKNIYLKALEYKINLEQKLAKAQILQEKNKIAKERLKPQILKTEEENTKKIEINSRNLNISHLRKSFYENPSYEKALNLANKYFDIKAYKKSIFWALKANELNKEKQDSWLVFAKAKRALGEEKEAQSVLDAYVNYYGFMEFNAR
;
A
#
# COMPACT_ATOMS: atom_id res chain seq x y z
N MET A 1 75.62 -28.88 -14.37
CA MET A 1 74.93 -28.02 -15.36
C MET A 1 73.42 -28.28 -15.35
N GLN A 2 72.97 -29.55 -15.31
CA GLN A 2 71.56 -29.92 -15.09
C GLN A 2 70.90 -29.24 -13.88
N GLU A 3 71.50 -29.30 -12.69
CA GLU A 3 70.84 -28.78 -11.46
C GLU A 3 70.45 -27.30 -11.54
N ARG A 4 71.25 -26.47 -12.22
CA ARG A 4 70.94 -25.06 -12.44
C ARG A 4 69.78 -24.86 -13.42
N ILE A 5 69.64 -25.75 -14.39
CA ILE A 5 68.54 -25.74 -15.36
C ILE A 5 67.24 -26.14 -14.66
N ASP A 6 67.28 -27.19 -13.84
CA ASP A 6 66.12 -27.67 -13.07
C ASP A 6 65.62 -26.61 -12.07
N GLU A 7 66.53 -25.90 -11.42
CA GLU A 7 66.19 -24.79 -10.52
C GLU A 7 65.53 -23.62 -11.27
N LEU A 8 66.06 -23.27 -12.45
CA LEU A 8 65.47 -22.24 -13.32
C LEU A 8 64.08 -22.63 -13.80
N GLU A 9 63.88 -23.89 -14.18
CA GLU A 9 62.56 -24.40 -14.55
C GLU A 9 61.55 -24.33 -13.41
N ALA A 10 61.95 -24.71 -12.18
CA ALA A 10 61.08 -24.64 -11.02
C ALA A 10 60.65 -23.20 -10.70
N ARG A 11 61.60 -22.26 -10.74
CA ARG A 11 61.32 -20.83 -10.55
C ARG A 11 60.41 -20.27 -11.65
N TYR A 12 60.60 -20.70 -12.90
CA TYR A 12 59.74 -20.30 -14.02
C TYR A 12 58.31 -20.84 -13.88
N LYS A 13 58.15 -22.14 -13.54
CA LYS A 13 56.84 -22.77 -13.26
C LYS A 13 56.11 -22.06 -12.11
N TYR A 14 56.83 -21.72 -11.04
CA TYR A 14 56.27 -20.94 -9.92
C TYR A 14 55.82 -19.54 -10.34
N PHE A 15 56.62 -18.82 -11.15
CA PHE A 15 56.26 -17.51 -11.68
C PHE A 15 55.00 -17.58 -12.54
N LEU A 16 54.92 -18.56 -13.45
CA LEU A 16 53.74 -18.78 -14.28
C LEU A 16 52.50 -19.09 -13.43
N LEU A 17 52.62 -19.99 -12.46
CA LEU A 17 51.51 -20.35 -11.56
C LEU A 17 50.99 -19.13 -10.79
N LYS A 18 51.88 -18.33 -10.22
CA LYS A 18 51.52 -17.09 -9.52
C LYS A 18 50.84 -16.08 -10.44
N LYS A 19 51.26 -16.00 -11.70
CA LYS A 19 50.65 -15.14 -12.72
C LYS A 19 49.22 -15.60 -13.04
N TYR A 20 49.02 -16.90 -13.31
CA TYR A 20 47.70 -17.46 -13.61
C TYR A 20 46.75 -17.38 -12.42
N LEU A 21 47.24 -17.59 -11.19
CA LEU A 21 46.42 -17.48 -9.98
C LEU A 21 45.87 -16.07 -9.79
N LYS A 22 46.66 -15.03 -10.10
CA LYS A 22 46.19 -13.64 -10.10
C LYS A 22 45.10 -13.41 -11.15
N TYR A 23 45.29 -13.88 -12.37
CA TYR A 23 44.26 -13.76 -13.42
C TYR A 23 42.97 -14.50 -13.05
N LEU A 24 43.08 -15.70 -12.47
CA LEU A 24 41.94 -16.47 -12.00
C LEU A 24 41.13 -15.70 -10.95
N PHE A 25 41.80 -15.04 -10.01
CA PHE A 25 41.15 -14.19 -9.01
C PHE A 25 40.34 -13.04 -9.66
N PHE A 26 40.91 -12.36 -10.66
CA PHE A 26 40.18 -11.30 -11.38
C PHE A 26 38.98 -11.83 -12.17
N VAL A 27 39.09 -13.01 -12.79
CA VAL A 27 37.96 -13.64 -13.50
C VAL A 27 36.81 -13.95 -12.53
N ILE A 28 37.13 -14.48 -11.35
CA ILE A 28 36.13 -14.76 -10.31
C ILE A 28 35.45 -13.46 -9.84
N LEU A 29 36.24 -12.39 -9.64
CA LEU A 29 35.70 -11.09 -9.22
C LEU A 29 34.72 -10.53 -10.26
N PHE A 30 35.06 -10.61 -11.55
CA PHE A 30 34.16 -10.19 -12.64
C PHE A 30 32.87 -11.02 -12.68
N PHE A 31 32.96 -12.33 -12.44
CA PHE A 31 31.78 -13.19 -12.34
C PHE A 31 30.86 -12.77 -11.20
N ILE A 32 31.41 -12.46 -10.02
CA ILE A 32 30.64 -12.00 -8.86
C ILE A 32 29.92 -10.68 -9.16
N ILE A 33 30.62 -9.73 -9.80
CA ILE A 33 30.05 -8.44 -10.21
C ILE A 33 28.92 -8.65 -11.21
N GLY A 34 29.12 -9.54 -12.21
CA GLY A 34 28.10 -9.88 -13.21
C GLY A 34 26.85 -10.50 -12.59
N LEU A 35 27.01 -11.42 -11.64
CA LEU A 35 25.89 -12.04 -10.91
C LEU A 35 25.13 -11.01 -10.05
N SER A 36 25.85 -10.16 -9.34
CA SER A 36 25.26 -9.06 -8.56
C SER A 36 24.45 -8.10 -9.45
N PHE A 37 25.03 -7.72 -10.59
CA PHE A 37 24.37 -6.88 -11.58
C PHE A 37 23.13 -7.54 -12.19
N PHE A 38 23.18 -8.86 -12.48
CA PHE A 38 22.04 -9.61 -12.98
C PHE A 38 20.86 -9.62 -11.98
N VAL A 39 21.15 -9.87 -10.70
CA VAL A 39 20.14 -9.81 -9.62
C VAL A 39 19.54 -8.40 -9.51
N PHE A 40 20.37 -7.36 -9.62
CA PHE A 40 19.92 -5.98 -9.62
C PHE A 40 18.97 -5.68 -10.79
N LEU A 41 19.31 -6.09 -12.01
CA LEU A 41 18.44 -5.94 -13.19
C LEU A 41 17.11 -6.66 -13.02
N GLN A 42 17.12 -7.86 -12.42
CA GLN A 42 15.90 -8.60 -12.14
C GLN A 42 14.99 -7.85 -11.15
N LYS A 43 15.55 -7.30 -10.06
CA LYS A 43 14.80 -6.47 -9.09
C LYS A 43 14.23 -5.21 -9.73
N TYR A 44 15.01 -4.52 -10.56
CA TYR A 44 14.55 -3.33 -11.30
C TYR A 44 13.35 -3.66 -12.20
N LYS A 45 13.42 -4.77 -12.94
CA LYS A 45 12.31 -5.25 -13.79
C LYS A 45 11.05 -5.55 -12.98
N GLN A 46 11.20 -6.16 -11.78
CA GLN A 46 10.06 -6.44 -10.89
C GLN A 46 9.38 -5.15 -10.40
N GLN A 47 10.15 -4.16 -9.96
CA GLN A 47 9.60 -2.87 -9.53
C GLN A 47 8.82 -2.17 -10.65
N LYS A 48 9.37 -2.17 -11.87
CA LYS A 48 8.70 -1.60 -13.05
C LYS A 48 7.35 -2.28 -13.33
N ASN A 49 7.28 -3.61 -13.22
CA ASN A 49 6.03 -4.35 -13.44
C ASN A 49 4.97 -4.04 -12.37
N ILE A 50 5.38 -3.86 -11.11
CA ILE A 50 4.46 -3.45 -10.03
C ILE A 50 3.92 -2.04 -10.30
N TYR A 51 4.78 -1.12 -10.72
CA TYR A 51 4.37 0.24 -11.09
C TYR A 51 3.36 0.25 -12.25
N LEU A 52 3.61 -0.55 -13.30
CA LEU A 52 2.71 -0.65 -14.45
C LEU A 52 1.33 -1.22 -14.04
N LYS A 53 1.30 -2.24 -13.18
CA LYS A 53 0.04 -2.78 -12.65
C LYS A 53 -0.73 -1.75 -11.82
N ALA A 54 -0.02 -0.95 -11.00
CA ALA A 54 -0.65 0.12 -10.22
C ALA A 54 -1.23 1.21 -11.12
N LEU A 55 -0.52 1.55 -12.20
CA LEU A 55 -0.98 2.52 -13.19
C LEU A 55 -2.23 2.01 -13.93
N GLU A 56 -2.23 0.76 -14.38
CA GLU A 56 -3.39 0.14 -15.03
C GLU A 56 -4.61 0.09 -14.09
N TYR A 57 -4.39 -0.29 -12.84
CA TYR A 57 -5.44 -0.30 -11.82
C TYR A 57 -6.05 1.10 -11.61
N LYS A 58 -5.21 2.14 -11.55
CA LYS A 58 -5.66 3.53 -11.44
C LYS A 58 -6.55 3.93 -12.62
N ILE A 59 -6.12 3.65 -13.85
CA ILE A 59 -6.89 3.95 -15.07
C ILE A 59 -8.24 3.23 -15.06
N ASN A 60 -8.27 1.94 -14.69
CA ASN A 60 -9.51 1.17 -14.60
C ASN A 60 -10.48 1.73 -13.55
N LEU A 61 -9.95 2.19 -12.42
CA LEU A 61 -10.73 2.79 -11.34
C LEU A 61 -11.37 4.12 -11.79
N GLU A 62 -10.58 4.98 -12.45
CA GLU A 62 -11.06 6.26 -13.01
C GLU A 62 -12.17 6.04 -14.03
N GLN A 63 -12.02 5.05 -14.92
CA GLN A 63 -13.06 4.68 -15.88
C GLN A 63 -14.36 4.20 -15.19
N LYS A 64 -14.24 3.38 -14.14
CA LYS A 64 -15.40 2.94 -13.35
C LYS A 64 -16.08 4.11 -12.63
N LEU A 65 -15.31 5.04 -12.09
CA LEU A 65 -15.83 6.24 -11.44
C LEU A 65 -16.57 7.14 -12.42
N ALA A 66 -15.98 7.42 -13.59
CA ALA A 66 -16.62 8.19 -14.66
C ALA A 66 -17.92 7.53 -15.11
N LYS A 67 -17.92 6.21 -15.33
CA LYS A 67 -19.13 5.46 -15.70
C LYS A 67 -20.21 5.52 -14.61
N ALA A 68 -19.82 5.47 -13.33
CA ALA A 68 -20.74 5.58 -12.21
C ALA A 68 -21.33 6.99 -12.08
N GLN A 69 -20.54 8.03 -12.32
CA GLN A 69 -21.02 9.43 -12.36
C GLN A 69 -22.04 9.65 -13.48
N ILE A 70 -21.73 9.19 -14.70
CA ILE A 70 -22.65 9.26 -15.85
C ILE A 70 -23.96 8.52 -15.55
N LEU A 71 -23.89 7.35 -14.90
CA LEU A 71 -25.08 6.59 -14.50
C LEU A 71 -25.90 7.33 -13.44
N GLN A 72 -25.26 7.98 -12.47
CA GLN A 72 -25.94 8.79 -11.46
C GLN A 72 -26.63 10.01 -12.08
N GLU A 73 -25.96 10.72 -13.00
CA GLU A 73 -26.54 11.84 -13.73
C GLU A 73 -27.73 11.41 -14.59
N LYS A 74 -27.60 10.32 -15.35
CA LYS A 74 -28.70 9.74 -16.13
C LYS A 74 -29.91 9.39 -15.25
N ASN A 75 -29.67 8.86 -14.05
CA ASN A 75 -30.73 8.53 -13.10
C ASN A 75 -31.35 9.77 -12.45
N LYS A 76 -30.59 10.86 -12.23
CA LYS A 76 -31.13 12.14 -11.76
C LYS A 76 -32.02 12.77 -12.83
N ILE A 77 -31.55 12.82 -14.07
CA ILE A 77 -32.31 13.33 -15.23
C ILE A 77 -33.60 12.51 -15.44
N ALA A 78 -33.55 11.18 -15.28
CA ALA A 78 -34.73 10.32 -15.38
C ALA A 78 -35.73 10.55 -14.23
N LYS A 79 -35.26 10.87 -13.01
CA LYS A 79 -36.11 11.19 -11.85
C LYS A 79 -36.72 12.59 -11.95
N GLU A 80 -36.01 13.55 -12.52
CA GLU A 80 -36.52 14.91 -12.76
C GLU A 80 -37.61 14.93 -13.84
N ARG A 81 -37.55 14.04 -14.83
CA ARG A 81 -38.60 13.90 -15.86
C ARG A 81 -39.91 13.25 -15.37
N LEU A 82 -39.99 12.77 -14.13
CA LEU A 82 -41.10 11.96 -13.62
C LEU A 82 -41.74 12.46 -12.31
N LYS A 83 -41.52 13.71 -11.87
CA LYS A 83 -42.11 14.20 -10.61
C LYS A 83 -42.98 15.45 -10.77
N PRO A 84 -44.31 15.36 -10.53
CA PRO A 84 -45.16 16.51 -10.25
C PRO A 84 -44.80 17.18 -8.92
N GLN A 85 -44.98 18.49 -8.90
CA GLN A 85 -44.55 19.47 -7.90
C GLN A 85 -45.50 19.48 -6.68
N ILE A 86 -45.00 19.16 -5.48
CA ILE A 86 -45.59 19.62 -4.20
C ILE A 86 -44.45 19.92 -3.20
N LEU A 87 -44.51 21.14 -2.66
CA LEU A 87 -43.61 21.79 -1.70
C LEU A 87 -44.23 21.81 -0.29
N LYS A 88 -43.36 22.12 0.69
CA LYS A 88 -43.59 22.50 2.12
C LYS A 88 -43.61 21.30 3.11
N THR A 89 -43.03 21.32 4.31
CA THR A 89 -42.52 22.40 5.19
C THR A 89 -41.41 21.84 6.10
N GLU A 90 -40.47 22.70 6.52
CA GLU A 90 -39.51 22.48 7.60
C GLU A 90 -40.18 22.55 8.98
N GLU A 91 -39.77 21.69 9.93
CA GLU A 91 -39.84 22.00 11.35
C GLU A 91 -38.61 21.44 12.08
N GLU A 92 -37.81 22.35 12.63
CA GLU A 92 -36.79 22.10 13.63
C GLU A 92 -37.46 21.65 14.94
N ASN A 93 -36.92 20.60 15.57
CA ASN A 93 -37.26 20.26 16.94
C ASN A 93 -36.01 19.81 17.70
N THR A 94 -35.63 20.65 18.66
CA THR A 94 -34.56 20.45 19.63
C THR A 94 -34.92 19.28 20.56
N LYS A 95 -34.12 18.21 20.54
CA LYS A 95 -34.27 17.08 21.46
C LYS A 95 -32.98 16.80 22.22
N LYS A 96 -33.10 16.97 23.54
CA LYS A 96 -32.34 16.42 24.67
C LYS A 96 -31.45 15.23 24.29
N ILE A 97 -30.16 15.33 24.58
CA ILE A 97 -29.18 14.25 24.35
C ILE A 97 -29.46 13.14 25.36
N GLU A 98 -30.14 12.10 24.89
CA GLU A 98 -30.24 10.81 25.57
C GLU A 98 -29.18 9.89 24.95
N ILE A 99 -28.12 9.58 25.69
CA ILE A 99 -27.03 8.71 25.24
C ILE A 99 -27.50 7.26 25.34
N ASN A 100 -28.37 6.87 24.42
CA ASN A 100 -28.65 5.47 24.14
C ASN A 100 -27.64 5.01 23.08
N SER A 101 -26.91 3.92 23.35
CA SER A 101 -25.96 3.30 22.42
C SER A 101 -26.70 2.74 21.19
N ARG A 102 -27.11 3.63 20.28
CA ARG A 102 -27.78 3.26 19.03
C ARG A 102 -26.79 2.44 18.21
N ASN A 103 -27.19 1.24 17.81
CA ASN A 103 -26.44 0.43 16.86
C ASN A 103 -26.21 1.27 15.59
N LEU A 104 -24.98 1.74 15.41
CA LEU A 104 -24.64 2.71 14.36
C LEU A 104 -24.84 2.06 13.00
N ASN A 105 -25.85 2.53 12.26
CA ASN A 105 -26.13 2.07 10.90
C ASN A 105 -25.07 2.63 9.94
N ILE A 106 -24.46 1.76 9.12
CA ILE A 106 -23.45 2.12 8.12
C ILE A 106 -23.94 3.24 7.18
N SER A 107 -25.22 3.22 6.81
CA SER A 107 -25.82 4.25 5.95
C SER A 107 -25.78 5.64 6.60
N HIS A 108 -26.04 5.71 7.91
CA HIS A 108 -25.98 6.95 8.67
C HIS A 108 -24.54 7.43 8.85
N LEU A 109 -23.61 6.51 9.19
CA LEU A 109 -22.18 6.83 9.28
C LEU A 109 -21.65 7.39 7.95
N ARG A 110 -22.04 6.77 6.84
CA ARG A 110 -21.64 7.20 5.50
C ARG A 110 -22.22 8.58 5.15
N LYS A 111 -23.50 8.81 5.45
CA LYS A 111 -24.14 10.12 5.26
C LYS A 111 -23.41 11.20 6.07
N SER A 112 -23.19 10.96 7.37
CA SER A 112 -22.50 11.90 8.26
C SER A 112 -21.05 12.17 7.84
N PHE A 113 -20.36 11.18 7.26
CA PHE A 113 -19.04 11.38 6.67
C PHE A 113 -19.09 12.31 5.46
N TYR A 114 -20.01 12.11 4.52
CA TYR A 114 -20.09 12.95 3.33
C TYR A 114 -20.59 14.38 3.63
N GLU A 115 -21.38 14.57 4.69
CA GLU A 115 -21.81 15.89 5.14
C GLU A 115 -20.66 16.69 5.77
N ASN A 116 -19.82 16.04 6.57
CA ASN A 116 -18.67 16.68 7.21
C ASN A 116 -17.55 15.64 7.41
N PRO A 117 -16.65 15.48 6.43
CA PRO A 117 -15.59 14.47 6.48
C PRO A 117 -14.62 14.70 7.65
N SER A 118 -14.32 13.65 8.41
CA SER A 118 -13.28 13.68 9.45
C SER A 118 -12.57 12.33 9.57
N TYR A 119 -11.39 12.34 10.17
CA TYR A 119 -10.61 11.14 10.45
C TYR A 119 -11.44 10.10 11.22
N GLU A 120 -12.09 10.54 12.30
CA GLU A 120 -12.86 9.70 13.21
C GLU A 120 -14.05 9.05 12.49
N LYS A 121 -14.73 9.81 11.63
CA LYS A 121 -15.86 9.29 10.85
C LYS A 121 -15.41 8.25 9.81
N ALA A 122 -14.28 8.46 9.15
CA ALA A 122 -13.70 7.47 8.24
C ALA A 122 -13.24 6.22 9.00
N LEU A 123 -12.60 6.38 10.16
CA LEU A 123 -12.15 5.27 11.00
C LEU A 123 -13.35 4.46 11.54
N ASN A 124 -14.42 5.12 11.96
CA ASN A 124 -15.66 4.48 12.39
C ASN A 124 -16.29 3.65 11.25
N LEU A 125 -16.27 4.16 10.01
CA LEU A 125 -16.69 3.38 8.84
C LEU A 125 -15.77 2.18 8.62
N ALA A 126 -14.45 2.34 8.74
CA ALA A 126 -13.48 1.27 8.57
C ALA A 126 -13.71 0.12 9.56
N ASN A 127 -13.89 0.45 10.84
CA ASN A 127 -14.21 -0.51 11.90
C ASN A 127 -15.55 -1.19 11.64
N LYS A 128 -16.61 -0.43 11.33
CA LYS A 128 -17.93 -1.02 11.09
C LYS A 128 -17.94 -1.97 9.90
N TYR A 129 -17.20 -1.66 8.83
CA TYR A 129 -17.04 -2.58 7.70
C TYR A 129 -16.16 -3.80 8.05
N PHE A 130 -15.20 -3.66 8.96
CA PHE A 130 -14.43 -4.79 9.47
C PHE A 130 -15.34 -5.76 10.24
N ASP A 131 -16.18 -5.24 11.14
CA ASP A 131 -17.08 -6.02 11.99
C ASP A 131 -18.05 -6.88 11.17
N ILE A 132 -18.56 -6.35 10.06
CA ILE A 132 -19.44 -7.09 9.14
C ILE A 132 -18.68 -7.93 8.10
N LYS A 133 -17.38 -8.16 8.32
CA LYS A 133 -16.46 -8.93 7.46
C LYS A 133 -16.33 -8.41 6.02
N ALA A 134 -16.70 -7.15 5.79
CA ALA A 134 -16.54 -6.48 4.50
C ALA A 134 -15.14 -5.87 4.37
N TYR A 135 -14.10 -6.71 4.48
CA TYR A 135 -12.71 -6.29 4.64
C TYR A 135 -12.20 -5.36 3.54
N LYS A 136 -12.59 -5.58 2.28
CA LYS A 136 -12.21 -4.67 1.17
C LYS A 136 -12.74 -3.25 1.38
N LYS A 137 -13.95 -3.09 1.94
CA LYS A 137 -14.51 -1.78 2.29
C LYS A 137 -13.84 -1.21 3.53
N SER A 138 -13.54 -2.05 4.52
CA SER A 138 -12.78 -1.65 5.71
C SER A 138 -11.43 -1.04 5.32
N ILE A 139 -10.68 -1.72 4.46
CA ILE A 139 -9.42 -1.24 3.87
C ILE A 139 -9.61 0.13 3.21
N PHE A 140 -10.60 0.28 2.34
CA PHE A 140 -10.87 1.54 1.67
C PHE A 140 -11.07 2.70 2.66
N TRP A 141 -11.90 2.49 3.69
CA TRP A 141 -12.18 3.53 4.68
C TRP A 141 -11.01 3.79 5.63
N ALA A 142 -10.20 2.78 5.94
CA ALA A 142 -8.96 2.94 6.70
C ALA A 142 -7.95 3.82 5.95
N LEU A 143 -7.76 3.57 4.65
CA LEU A 143 -6.92 4.43 3.80
C LEU A 143 -7.50 5.85 3.72
N LYS A 144 -8.82 5.99 3.59
CA LYS A 144 -9.49 7.29 3.60
C LYS A 144 -9.28 8.06 4.90
N ALA A 145 -9.27 7.37 6.05
CA ALA A 145 -8.96 7.99 7.34
C ALA A 145 -7.51 8.49 7.36
N ASN A 146 -6.55 7.66 6.96
CA ASN A 146 -5.13 8.05 6.90
C ASN A 146 -4.88 9.24 5.93
N GLU A 147 -5.62 9.34 4.83
CA GLU A 147 -5.55 10.50 3.94
C GLU A 147 -5.96 11.81 4.63
N LEU A 148 -6.94 11.75 5.54
CA LEU A 148 -7.45 12.92 6.27
C LEU A 148 -6.54 13.34 7.42
N ASN A 149 -5.90 12.37 8.09
CA ASN A 149 -4.90 12.65 9.12
C ASN A 149 -3.85 11.53 9.15
N LYS A 150 -2.63 11.87 8.74
CA LYS A 150 -1.48 10.95 8.66
C LYS A 150 -0.78 10.75 10.00
N GLU A 151 -1.01 11.62 10.98
CA GLU A 151 -0.40 11.51 12.31
C GLU A 151 -1.10 10.47 13.18
N LYS A 152 -2.35 10.13 12.86
CA LYS A 152 -3.16 9.21 13.64
C LYS A 152 -2.98 7.75 13.18
N GLN A 153 -2.54 6.93 14.13
CA GLN A 153 -2.08 5.56 13.95
C GLN A 153 -3.18 4.51 13.72
N ASP A 154 -4.38 4.69 14.28
CA ASP A 154 -5.40 3.64 14.39
C ASP A 154 -5.87 3.07 13.04
N SER A 155 -5.93 3.92 12.02
CA SER A 155 -6.33 3.55 10.66
C SER A 155 -5.40 2.49 10.04
N TRP A 156 -4.10 2.55 10.33
CA TRP A 156 -3.12 1.55 9.86
C TRP A 156 -3.35 0.18 10.48
N LEU A 157 -3.73 0.15 11.77
CA LEU A 157 -4.02 -1.10 12.46
C LEU A 157 -5.27 -1.78 11.89
N VAL A 158 -6.32 -1.01 11.59
CA VAL A 158 -7.52 -1.53 10.92
C VAL A 158 -7.19 -2.04 9.52
N PHE A 159 -6.34 -1.31 8.78
CA PHE A 159 -5.89 -1.71 7.45
C PHE A 159 -5.14 -3.06 7.48
N ALA A 160 -4.17 -3.21 8.37
CA ALA A 160 -3.41 -4.46 8.55
C ALA A 160 -4.31 -5.63 8.97
N LYS A 161 -5.21 -5.40 9.95
CA LYS A 161 -6.19 -6.42 10.39
C LYS A 161 -7.07 -6.90 9.24
N ALA A 162 -7.57 -5.99 8.41
CA ALA A 162 -8.43 -6.31 7.29
C ALA A 162 -7.68 -7.07 6.18
N LYS A 163 -6.41 -6.73 5.91
CA LYS A 163 -5.52 -7.48 5.00
C LYS A 163 -5.29 -8.91 5.47
N ARG A 164 -4.95 -9.07 6.75
CA ARG A 164 -4.77 -10.39 7.36
C ARG A 164 -6.04 -11.23 7.27
N ALA A 165 -7.20 -10.63 7.55
CA ALA A 165 -8.49 -11.33 7.45
C ALA A 165 -8.89 -11.74 6.01
N LEU A 166 -8.25 -11.17 4.98
CA LEU A 166 -8.37 -11.61 3.59
C LEU A 166 -7.40 -12.74 3.21
N GLY A 167 -6.51 -13.17 4.11
CA GLY A 167 -5.42 -14.11 3.83
C GLY A 167 -4.20 -13.45 3.15
N GLU A 168 -4.20 -12.13 3.04
CA GLU A 168 -3.13 -11.32 2.44
C GLU A 168 -2.03 -11.04 3.48
N GLU A 169 -1.44 -12.10 4.03
CA GLU A 169 -0.50 -12.05 5.17
C GLU A 169 0.75 -11.21 4.87
N LYS A 170 1.30 -11.34 3.66
CA LYS A 170 2.50 -10.57 3.25
C LYS A 170 2.20 -9.08 3.16
N GLU A 171 1.05 -8.71 2.59
CA GLU A 171 0.63 -7.30 2.58
C GLU A 171 0.36 -6.79 4.00
N ALA A 172 -0.28 -7.59 4.86
CA ALA A 172 -0.53 -7.20 6.24
C ALA A 172 0.78 -6.91 7.01
N GLN A 173 1.78 -7.77 6.86
CA GLN A 173 3.10 -7.55 7.45
C GLN A 173 3.75 -6.27 6.90
N SER A 174 3.73 -6.08 5.58
CA SER A 174 4.29 -4.86 4.96
C SER A 174 3.64 -3.58 5.48
N VAL A 175 2.34 -3.60 5.78
CA VAL A 175 1.62 -2.47 6.38
C VAL A 175 2.09 -2.19 7.80
N LEU A 176 2.30 -3.23 8.61
CA LEU A 176 2.81 -3.11 9.96
C LEU A 176 4.27 -2.64 9.98
N ASP A 177 5.10 -3.12 9.07
CA ASP A 177 6.49 -2.65 8.94
C ASP A 177 6.53 -1.17 8.57
N ALA A 178 5.68 -0.74 7.63
CA ALA A 178 5.54 0.67 7.26
C ALA A 178 5.06 1.53 8.43
N TYR A 179 4.11 1.01 9.23
CA TYR A 179 3.63 1.64 10.45
C TYR A 179 4.76 1.86 11.46
N VAL A 180 5.52 0.82 11.78
CA VAL A 180 6.63 0.89 12.74
C VAL A 180 7.69 1.87 12.25
N ASN A 181 8.05 1.83 10.96
CA ASN A 181 9.04 2.73 10.40
C ASN A 181 8.59 4.21 10.44
N TYR A 182 7.33 4.48 10.12
CA TYR A 182 6.82 5.85 10.09
C TYR A 182 6.64 6.42 11.51
N TYR A 183 6.00 5.68 12.40
CA TYR A 183 5.66 6.18 13.73
C TYR A 183 6.73 5.93 14.79
N GLY A 184 7.48 4.83 14.69
CA GLY A 184 8.64 4.60 15.56
C GLY A 184 9.73 5.65 15.37
N PHE A 185 9.88 6.16 14.15
CA PHE A 185 10.76 7.31 13.87
C PHE A 185 10.21 8.63 14.46
N MET A 186 8.90 8.86 14.40
CA MET A 186 8.26 10.06 14.96
C MET A 186 8.37 10.12 16.48
N GLU A 187 8.18 9.00 17.18
CA GLU A 187 8.31 8.93 18.65
C GLU A 187 9.75 9.17 19.13
N PHE A 188 10.74 8.82 18.30
CA PHE A 188 12.15 9.09 18.60
C PHE A 188 12.50 10.58 18.50
N ASN A 189 11.95 11.29 17.51
CA ASN A 189 12.24 12.72 17.28
C ASN A 189 11.39 13.68 18.13
N ALA A 190 10.39 13.18 18.86
CA ALA A 190 9.53 13.97 19.73
C ALA A 190 10.03 14.03 21.20
N ARG A 191 11.18 13.41 21.50
CA ARG A 191 11.89 13.49 22.79
C ARG A 191 13.08 14.42 22.68
#